data_AF-A0A7X8P7X1-F1
#
_entry.id   AF-A0A7X8P7X1-F1
#
_cell.length_a   1.000
_cell.length_b   1.000
_cell.length_c   1.000
_cell.angle_alpha   90.00
_cell.angle_beta   90.00
_cell.angle_gamma   90.00
#
_symmetry.space_group_name_H-M   'P 1'
#
loop_
_entity.id
_entity.type
_entity.pdbx_description
1 polymer ?
#
loop_
_entity_poly.entity_id
_entity_poly.type
_entity_poly.pdbx_seq_one_letter_code
_entity_poly.pdbx_strand_id
1 'polypeptide(L)'
;MILNTGKSGQYRYYACVNRLKKGEVACRGQRMPMAKLDNIVIDAVAERILEPQRLEELLAEYLKTAQSRDDKQRDQLKSLRSAHGDAEAGLTRLMDLVERGLMDVSDPALRERMIALRFRRDELAAEITALSQRLASADPTITPEKVRMLGMLLSKQLHRGEPELRQAYARLFLDEVVVNDSRIQICGSKSVLARSAGAASDDSAEGVLSFVRKWRARQDSNLLPQD
;
A
#
# COMPACT_ATOMS: atom_id res chain seq x y z
N MET A 1 26.39 5.38 10.28
CA MET A 1 27.39 6.48 10.25
C MET A 1 26.80 7.72 10.93
N ILE A 2 27.59 8.74 11.30
CA ILE A 2 27.10 10.04 11.82
C ILE A 2 27.54 11.19 10.92
N LEU A 3 26.76 12.28 10.94
CA LEU A 3 27.14 13.52 10.27
C LEU A 3 28.31 14.17 11.02
N ASN A 4 29.35 14.53 10.28
CA ASN A 4 30.52 15.25 10.76
C ASN A 4 30.78 16.44 9.83
N THR A 5 31.07 17.61 10.41
CA THR A 5 31.32 18.84 9.66
C THR A 5 32.80 19.25 9.75
N GLY A 6 33.32 19.83 8.67
CA GLY A 6 34.64 20.43 8.59
C GLY A 6 34.57 21.89 8.16
N LYS A 7 35.59 22.69 8.51
CA LYS A 7 35.77 24.10 8.14
C LYS A 7 34.49 24.92 8.40
N SER A 8 34.17 25.09 9.68
CA SER A 8 32.99 25.84 10.17
C SER A 8 31.64 25.43 9.55
N GLY A 9 31.49 24.17 9.13
CA GLY A 9 30.26 23.66 8.53
C GLY A 9 30.22 23.65 7.01
N GLN A 10 31.25 24.21 6.35
CA GLN A 10 31.33 24.28 4.89
C GLN A 10 31.37 22.89 4.23
N TYR A 11 32.01 21.91 4.88
CA TYR A 11 32.07 20.54 4.37
C TYR A 11 31.32 19.58 5.28
N ARG A 12 30.51 18.70 4.69
CA ARG A 12 29.71 17.69 5.39
C ARG A 12 30.13 16.29 4.97
N TYR A 13 30.29 15.41 5.95
CA TYR A 13 30.74 14.04 5.76
C TYR A 13 29.87 13.08 6.55
N TYR A 14 29.66 11.89 6.01
CA TYR A 14 29.29 10.74 6.82
C TYR A 14 30.55 10.06 7.34
N ALA A 15 30.62 9.85 8.64
CA ALA A 15 31.77 9.22 9.30
C ALA A 15 31.34 8.05 10.19
N CYS A 16 32.19 7.03 10.28
CA CYS A 16 31.96 5.89 11.17
C CYS A 16 31.97 6.32 12.64
N VAL A 17 30.89 6.00 13.37
CA VAL A 17 30.72 6.35 14.79
C VAL A 17 31.79 5.71 15.65
N ASN A 18 32.10 4.43 15.39
CA ASN A 18 33.09 3.69 16.17
C ASN A 18 34.49 4.28 15.98
N ARG A 19 34.87 4.67 14.76
CA ARG A 19 36.13 5.38 14.50
C ARG A 19 36.19 6.71 15.25
N LEU A 20 35.09 7.48 15.24
CA LEU A 20 35.05 8.78 15.90
C LEU A 20 35.11 8.69 17.43
N LYS A 21 34.40 7.73 18.03
CA LYS A 21 34.30 7.61 19.49
C LYS A 21 35.42 6.78 20.12
N LYS A 22 35.91 5.75 19.42
CA LYS A 22 36.85 4.75 19.96
C LYS A 22 38.23 4.77 19.28
N GLY A 23 38.41 5.63 18.27
CA GLY A 23 39.68 5.77 17.56
C GLY A 23 39.95 4.67 16.54
N GLU A 24 41.17 4.71 15.99
CA GLU A 24 41.63 3.86 14.89
C GLU A 24 41.71 2.38 15.23
N VAL A 25 42.20 2.07 16.43
CA VAL A 25 42.41 0.70 16.89
C VAL A 25 41.10 -0.08 16.94
N ALA A 26 39.98 0.58 17.25
CA ALA A 26 38.67 -0.05 17.33
C ALA A 26 37.97 -0.21 15.97
N CYS A 27 38.30 0.63 14.98
CA CYS A 27 37.71 0.58 13.65
C CYS A 27 38.58 1.38 12.68
N ARG A 28 38.93 0.81 11.51
CA ARG A 28 39.57 1.58 10.42
C ARG A 28 38.72 2.78 10.00
N GLY A 29 37.41 2.59 9.99
CA GLY A 29 36.43 3.65 9.80
C GLY A 29 36.33 4.13 8.36
N GLN A 30 35.10 4.38 7.93
CA GLN A 30 34.78 5.00 6.65
C GLN A 30 34.47 6.48 6.88
N ARG A 31 34.98 7.35 5.99
CA ARG A 31 34.59 8.76 5.90
C ARG A 31 34.32 9.11 4.45
N MET A 32 33.10 9.54 4.14
CA MET A 32 32.70 9.89 2.78
C MET A 32 32.06 11.28 2.75
N PRO A 33 32.32 12.10 1.71
CA PRO A 33 31.57 13.34 1.50
C PRO A 33 30.07 13.05 1.41
N MET A 34 29.26 13.84 2.13
CA MET A 34 27.81 13.66 2.21
C MET A 34 27.17 13.64 0.82
N ALA A 35 27.43 14.67 0.02
CA ALA A 35 26.90 14.78 -1.34
C ALA A 35 27.27 13.58 -2.24
N LYS A 36 28.47 13.01 -2.06
CA LYS A 36 28.91 11.84 -2.85
C LYS A 36 28.09 10.60 -2.48
N LEU A 37 27.93 10.31 -1.19
CA LEU A 37 27.15 9.15 -0.75
C LEU A 37 25.68 9.31 -1.10
N ASP A 38 25.13 10.51 -0.87
CA ASP A 38 23.73 10.82 -1.16
C ASP A 38 23.41 10.61 -2.64
N ASN A 39 24.23 11.14 -3.55
CA ASN A 39 24.04 10.95 -4.99
C ASN A 39 24.12 9.46 -5.37
N ILE A 40 25.13 8.72 -4.89
CA ILE A 40 25.24 7.28 -5.18
C ILE A 40 23.98 6.53 -4.74
N VAL A 41 23.46 6.82 -3.55
CA VAL A 41 22.26 6.16 -3.03
C VAL A 41 21.03 6.56 -3.83
N ILE A 42 20.87 7.85 -4.12
CA ILE A 42 19.73 8.38 -4.90
C ILE A 42 19.71 7.79 -6.30
N ASP A 43 20.83 7.84 -7.02
CA ASP A 43 20.94 7.34 -8.39
C ASP A 43 20.64 5.83 -8.42
N ALA A 44 21.23 5.06 -7.50
CA ALA A 44 20.98 3.62 -7.39
C ALA A 44 19.51 3.28 -7.09
N VAL A 45 18.84 4.06 -6.24
CA VAL A 45 17.42 3.86 -5.94
C VAL A 45 16.56 4.22 -7.16
N ALA A 46 16.86 5.34 -7.81
CA ALA A 46 16.10 5.77 -8.97
C ALA A 46 16.21 4.79 -10.14
N GLU A 47 17.42 4.32 -10.45
CA GLU A 47 17.67 3.44 -11.59
C GLU A 47 17.29 1.97 -11.31
N ARG A 48 17.53 1.47 -10.09
CA ARG A 48 17.41 0.01 -9.81
C ARG A 48 16.14 -0.38 -9.09
N ILE A 49 15.41 0.59 -8.53
CA ILE A 49 14.19 0.34 -7.74
C ILE A 49 13.01 1.09 -8.36
N LEU A 50 13.15 2.38 -8.66
CA LEU A 50 12.04 3.24 -9.09
C LEU A 50 11.83 3.28 -10.60
N GLU A 51 12.72 2.66 -11.38
CA GLU A 51 12.46 2.44 -12.81
C GLU A 51 11.12 1.71 -12.96
N PRO A 52 10.17 2.23 -13.77
CA PRO A 52 8.80 1.73 -13.80
C PRO A 52 8.69 0.22 -14.07
N GLN A 53 9.46 -0.29 -15.04
CA GLN A 53 9.46 -1.71 -15.41
C GLN A 53 9.99 -2.56 -14.25
N ARG A 54 11.11 -2.14 -13.64
CA ARG A 54 11.70 -2.84 -12.51
C ARG A 54 10.80 -2.81 -11.27
N LEU A 55 10.14 -1.69 -11.02
CA LEU A 55 9.25 -1.55 -9.87
C LEU A 55 8.01 -2.43 -10.02
N GLU A 56 7.46 -2.55 -11.24
CA GLU A 56 6.39 -3.50 -11.54
C GLU A 56 6.83 -4.95 -11.27
N GLU A 57 8.02 -5.36 -11.72
CA GLU A 57 8.58 -6.68 -11.42
C GLU A 57 8.75 -6.91 -9.92
N LEU A 58 9.30 -5.92 -9.20
CA LEU A 58 9.52 -6.01 -7.75
C LEU A 58 8.21 -6.16 -6.97
N LEU A 59 7.13 -5.58 -7.49
CA LEU A 59 5.78 -5.58 -6.89
C LEU A 59 4.82 -6.58 -7.56
N ALA A 60 5.31 -7.44 -8.46
CA ALA A 60 4.46 -8.35 -9.24
C ALA A 60 3.60 -9.27 -8.37
N GLU A 61 4.15 -9.79 -7.26
CA GLU A 61 3.40 -10.62 -6.30
C GLU A 61 2.27 -9.83 -5.62
N TYR A 62 2.52 -8.56 -5.28
CA TYR A 62 1.52 -7.67 -4.68
C TYR A 62 0.42 -7.33 -5.68
N LEU A 63 0.80 -7.05 -6.94
CA LEU A 63 -0.14 -6.80 -8.04
C LEU A 63 -1.02 -8.02 -8.31
N LYS A 64 -0.43 -9.22 -8.40
CA LYS A 64 -1.16 -10.47 -8.59
C LYS A 64 -2.12 -10.75 -7.43
N THR A 65 -1.69 -10.52 -6.20
CA THR A 65 -2.53 -10.70 -5.01
C THR A 65 -3.66 -9.67 -4.96
N ALA A 66 -3.40 -8.43 -5.38
CA ALA A 66 -4.44 -7.41 -5.51
C ALA A 66 -5.47 -7.79 -6.58
N GLN A 67 -5.04 -8.14 -7.78
CA GLN A 67 -5.91 -8.58 -8.87
C GLN A 67 -6.75 -9.80 -8.48
N SER A 68 -6.15 -10.82 -7.87
CA SER A 68 -6.88 -12.02 -7.43
C SER A 68 -7.96 -11.70 -6.38
N ARG A 69 -7.74 -10.71 -5.51
CA ARG A 69 -8.76 -10.27 -4.55
C ARG A 69 -9.91 -9.57 -5.26
N ASP A 70 -9.60 -8.66 -6.17
CA ASP A 70 -10.59 -7.94 -6.97
C ASP A 70 -11.44 -8.90 -7.82
N ASP A 71 -10.79 -9.88 -8.46
CA ASP A 71 -11.47 -10.90 -9.28
C ASP A 71 -12.41 -11.77 -8.44
N LYS A 72 -11.96 -12.26 -7.28
CA LYS A 72 -12.81 -13.03 -6.35
C LYS A 72 -14.02 -12.22 -5.88
N GLN A 73 -13.81 -10.94 -5.58
CA GLN A 73 -14.89 -10.05 -5.18
C GLN A 73 -15.90 -9.81 -6.31
N ARG A 74 -15.43 -9.62 -7.55
CA ARG A 74 -16.28 -9.50 -8.74
C ARG A 74 -17.06 -10.77 -9.01
N ASP A 75 -16.41 -11.94 -8.91
CA ASP A 75 -17.05 -13.25 -9.10
C ASP A 75 -18.13 -13.50 -8.03
N GLN A 76 -17.83 -13.16 -6.76
CA GLN A 76 -18.82 -13.26 -5.69
C GLN A 76 -20.03 -12.36 -5.96
N LEU A 77 -19.80 -11.10 -6.35
CA LEU A 77 -20.89 -10.17 -6.69
C LEU A 77 -21.73 -10.66 -7.87
N LYS A 78 -21.07 -11.23 -8.90
CA LYS A 78 -21.75 -11.84 -10.05
C LYS A 78 -22.60 -13.04 -9.64
N SER A 79 -22.08 -13.92 -8.79
CA SER A 79 -22.81 -15.07 -8.27
C SER A 79 -24.04 -14.65 -7.47
N LEU A 80 -23.90 -13.65 -6.59
CA LEU A 80 -25.03 -13.12 -5.80
C LEU A 80 -26.12 -12.51 -6.69
N ARG A 81 -25.73 -11.72 -7.71
CA ARG A 81 -26.66 -11.15 -8.69
C ARG A 81 -27.39 -12.21 -9.51
N SER A 82 -26.68 -13.27 -9.92
CA SER A 82 -27.30 -14.41 -10.61
C SER A 82 -28.35 -15.08 -9.73
N ALA A 83 -27.99 -15.41 -8.48
CA ALA A 83 -28.90 -16.05 -7.54
C ALA A 83 -30.13 -15.17 -7.22
N HIS A 84 -29.94 -13.84 -7.15
CA HIS A 84 -31.04 -12.89 -6.98
C HIS A 84 -32.00 -12.93 -8.17
N GLY A 85 -31.46 -12.86 -9.39
CA GLY A 85 -32.25 -12.97 -10.62
C GLY A 85 -32.99 -14.31 -10.75
N ASP A 86 -32.37 -15.41 -10.32
CA ASP A 86 -33.01 -16.73 -10.30
C ASP A 86 -34.20 -16.78 -9.33
N ALA A 87 -34.07 -16.14 -8.17
CA ALA A 87 -35.16 -16.03 -7.19
C ALA A 87 -36.32 -15.16 -7.71
N GLU A 88 -36.01 -14.02 -8.35
CA GLU A 88 -37.01 -13.17 -9.00
C GLU A 88 -37.73 -13.89 -10.13
N ALA A 89 -36.99 -14.55 -11.03
CA ALA A 89 -37.57 -15.35 -12.10
C ALA A 89 -38.42 -16.50 -11.55
N GLY A 90 -38.04 -17.08 -10.41
CA GLY A 90 -38.83 -18.07 -9.68
C GLY A 90 -40.17 -17.52 -9.20
N LEU A 91 -40.19 -16.31 -8.65
CA LEU A 91 -41.41 -15.62 -8.25
C LEU A 91 -42.30 -15.33 -9.47
N THR A 92 -41.74 -14.82 -10.56
CA THR A 92 -42.47 -14.58 -11.81
C THR A 92 -43.12 -15.85 -12.35
N ARG A 93 -42.38 -16.96 -12.42
CA ARG A 93 -42.94 -18.25 -12.87
C ARG A 93 -44.10 -18.73 -12.01
N LEU A 94 -44.04 -18.55 -10.68
CA LEU A 94 -45.16 -18.91 -9.80
C LEU A 94 -46.38 -18.02 -10.04
N MET A 95 -46.18 -16.72 -10.28
CA MET A 95 -47.28 -15.81 -10.63
C MET A 95 -47.90 -16.19 -11.98
N ASP A 96 -47.09 -16.52 -12.99
CA ASP A 96 -47.57 -16.95 -14.30
C ASP A 96 -48.43 -18.24 -14.24
N LEU A 97 -48.07 -19.19 -13.36
CA LEU A 97 -48.84 -20.43 -13.17
C LEU A 97 -50.22 -20.15 -12.58
N VAL A 98 -50.31 -19.20 -11.64
CA VAL A 98 -51.57 -18.75 -11.05
C VAL A 98 -52.43 -18.02 -12.10
N GLU A 99 -51.84 -17.12 -12.90
CA GLU A 99 -52.54 -16.39 -13.96
C GLU A 99 -53.13 -17.33 -15.02
N ARG A 100 -52.46 -18.43 -15.32
CA ARG A 100 -52.93 -19.46 -16.27
C ARG A 100 -53.95 -20.42 -15.68
N GLY A 101 -54.27 -20.30 -14.38
CA GLY A 101 -55.19 -21.20 -13.67
C GLY A 101 -54.63 -22.61 -13.47
N LEU A 102 -53.31 -22.78 -13.55
CA LEU A 102 -52.63 -24.08 -13.36
C LEU A 102 -52.37 -24.40 -11.88
N MET A 103 -52.51 -23.41 -10.99
CA MET A 103 -52.42 -23.55 -9.54
C MET A 103 -53.50 -22.71 -8.85
N ASP A 104 -54.02 -23.21 -7.74
CA ASP A 104 -54.97 -22.48 -6.88
C ASP A 104 -54.23 -21.50 -5.96
N VAL A 105 -54.76 -20.29 -5.85
CA VAL A 105 -54.29 -19.23 -4.94
C VAL A 105 -54.38 -19.66 -3.48
N SER A 106 -55.30 -20.56 -3.16
CA SER A 106 -55.50 -21.07 -1.79
C SER A 106 -54.52 -22.18 -1.40
N ASP A 107 -53.70 -22.68 -2.33
CA ASP A 107 -52.75 -23.77 -2.08
C ASP A 107 -51.70 -23.36 -1.02
N PRO A 108 -51.63 -24.06 0.12
CA PRO A 108 -50.62 -23.82 1.15
C PRO A 108 -49.18 -23.95 0.64
N ALA A 109 -48.92 -24.87 -0.30
CA ALA A 109 -47.57 -25.10 -0.84
C ALA A 109 -47.09 -23.93 -1.70
N LEU A 110 -48.00 -23.30 -2.45
CA LEU A 110 -47.72 -22.06 -3.18
C LEU A 110 -47.30 -20.94 -2.22
N ARG A 111 -48.09 -20.74 -1.16
CA ARG A 111 -47.84 -19.69 -0.16
C ARG A 111 -46.48 -19.86 0.48
N GLU A 112 -46.16 -21.07 0.93
CA GLU A 112 -44.86 -21.39 1.54
C GLU A 112 -43.71 -21.10 0.57
N ARG A 113 -43.83 -21.56 -0.68
CA ARG A 113 -42.79 -21.35 -1.69
C ARG A 113 -42.57 -19.88 -2.04
N MET A 114 -43.65 -19.10 -2.14
CA MET A 114 -43.57 -17.65 -2.39
C MET A 114 -42.91 -16.91 -1.22
N ILE A 115 -43.23 -17.28 0.03
CA ILE A 115 -42.58 -16.69 1.22
C ILE A 115 -41.08 -17.00 1.19
N ALA A 116 -40.70 -18.26 0.95
CA ALA A 116 -39.29 -18.66 0.89
C ALA A 116 -38.51 -17.92 -0.22
N LEU A 117 -39.08 -17.80 -1.42
CA LEU A 117 -38.44 -17.09 -2.53
C LEU A 117 -38.32 -15.58 -2.29
N ARG A 118 -39.36 -14.94 -1.71
CA ARG A 118 -39.30 -13.52 -1.32
C ARG A 118 -38.23 -13.28 -0.27
N PHE A 119 -38.19 -14.10 0.77
CA PHE A 119 -37.16 -14.01 1.81
C PHE A 119 -35.77 -14.14 1.21
N ARG A 120 -35.55 -15.13 0.33
CA ARG A 120 -34.26 -15.35 -0.34
C ARG A 120 -33.86 -14.19 -1.24
N ARG A 121 -34.80 -13.61 -2.01
CA ARG A 121 -34.56 -12.41 -2.82
C ARG A 121 -34.10 -11.24 -1.94
N ASP A 122 -34.84 -10.97 -0.87
CA ASP A 122 -34.57 -9.82 0.01
C ASP A 122 -33.23 -9.96 0.73
N GLU A 123 -32.89 -11.17 1.18
CA GLU A 123 -31.58 -11.51 1.74
C GLU A 123 -30.45 -11.28 0.73
N LEU A 124 -30.59 -11.80 -0.50
CA LEU A 124 -29.59 -11.60 -1.56
C LEU A 124 -29.44 -10.14 -1.95
N ALA A 125 -30.52 -9.36 -1.98
CA ALA A 125 -30.48 -7.92 -2.24
C ALA A 125 -29.69 -7.16 -1.15
N ALA A 126 -29.90 -7.54 0.12
CA ALA A 126 -29.15 -6.98 1.23
C ALA A 126 -27.65 -7.33 1.14
N GLU A 127 -27.32 -8.59 0.82
CA GLU A 127 -25.93 -9.04 0.62
C GLU A 127 -25.23 -8.31 -0.53
N ILE A 128 -25.89 -8.17 -1.68
CA ILE A 128 -25.38 -7.43 -2.84
C ILE A 128 -25.09 -5.98 -2.45
N THR A 129 -26.00 -5.34 -1.72
CA THR A 129 -25.86 -3.96 -1.28
C THR A 129 -24.67 -3.81 -0.33
N ALA A 130 -24.58 -4.67 0.68
CA ALA A 130 -23.49 -4.66 1.66
C ALA A 130 -22.12 -4.90 0.99
N LEU A 131 -22.03 -5.87 0.08
CA LEU A 131 -20.78 -6.14 -0.64
C LEU A 131 -20.41 -4.98 -1.56
N SER A 132 -21.36 -4.41 -2.30
CA SER A 132 -21.11 -3.28 -3.20
C SER A 132 -20.62 -2.04 -2.45
N GLN A 133 -21.21 -1.74 -1.29
CA GLN A 133 -20.75 -0.64 -0.43
C GLN A 133 -19.32 -0.88 0.08
N ARG A 134 -19.01 -2.10 0.55
CA ARG A 134 -17.64 -2.45 0.97
C ARG A 134 -16.62 -2.29 -0.15
N LEU A 135 -16.99 -2.63 -1.40
CA LEU A 135 -16.11 -2.46 -2.56
C LEU A 135 -15.93 -0.98 -2.94
N ALA A 136 -16.98 -0.17 -2.82
CA ALA A 136 -16.90 1.27 -3.07
C ALA A 136 -16.07 2.01 -2.01
N SER A 137 -16.08 1.52 -0.76
CA SER A 137 -15.31 2.09 0.36
C SER A 137 -13.93 1.44 0.54
N ALA A 138 -13.55 0.48 -0.30
CA ALA A 138 -12.30 -0.24 -0.16
C ALA A 138 -11.10 0.70 -0.38
N ASP A 139 -10.03 0.46 0.39
CA ASP A 139 -8.75 1.17 0.24
C ASP A 139 -8.24 1.10 -1.20
N PRO A 140 -7.52 2.13 -1.65
CA PRO A 140 -7.10 2.23 -3.04
C PRO A 140 -6.19 1.05 -3.42
N THR A 141 -6.66 0.24 -4.38
CA THR A 141 -5.93 -0.94 -4.87
C THR A 141 -4.65 -0.54 -5.59
N ILE A 142 -3.60 -1.37 -5.43
CA ILE A 142 -2.35 -1.27 -6.17
C ILE A 142 -2.62 -1.70 -7.61
N THR A 143 -2.46 -0.79 -8.57
CA THR A 143 -2.56 -1.09 -10.00
C THR A 143 -1.21 -0.87 -10.68
N PRO A 144 -0.92 -1.52 -11.82
CA PRO A 144 0.32 -1.29 -12.57
C PRO A 144 0.52 0.18 -12.93
N GLU A 145 -0.55 0.88 -13.31
CA GLU A 145 -0.53 2.32 -13.61
C GLU A 145 -0.08 3.16 -12.42
N LYS A 146 -0.61 2.91 -11.23
CA LYS A 146 -0.19 3.60 -10.01
C LYS A 146 1.26 3.29 -9.64
N VAL A 147 1.72 2.05 -9.88
CA VAL A 147 3.12 1.68 -9.67
C VAL A 147 4.03 2.47 -10.60
N ARG A 148 3.70 2.60 -11.89
CA ARG A 148 4.47 3.43 -12.84
C ARG A 148 4.48 4.89 -12.43
N MET A 149 3.31 5.43 -12.07
CA MET A 149 3.17 6.81 -11.62
C MET A 149 4.05 7.08 -10.40
N LEU A 150 4.00 6.19 -9.40
CA LEU A 150 4.83 6.28 -8.21
C LEU A 150 6.32 6.29 -8.57
N GLY A 151 6.78 5.38 -9.43
CA GLY A 151 8.18 5.30 -9.87
C GLY A 151 8.65 6.61 -10.51
N MET A 152 7.86 7.16 -11.44
CA MET A 152 8.16 8.43 -12.10
C MET A 152 8.18 9.62 -11.13
N LEU A 153 7.18 9.74 -10.27
CA LEU A 153 7.07 10.84 -9.31
C LEU A 153 8.21 10.80 -8.30
N LEU A 154 8.48 9.64 -7.70
CA LEU A 154 9.56 9.50 -6.73
C LEU A 154 10.93 9.72 -7.36
N SER A 155 11.17 9.19 -8.57
CA SER A 155 12.43 9.42 -9.27
C SER A 155 12.66 10.91 -9.54
N LYS A 156 11.62 11.63 -9.99
CA LYS A 156 11.68 13.08 -10.20
C LYS A 156 11.97 13.83 -8.89
N GLN A 157 11.29 13.47 -7.79
CA GLN A 157 11.46 14.13 -6.49
C GLN A 157 12.81 13.85 -5.86
N LEU A 158 13.37 12.64 -6.02
CA LEU A 158 14.69 12.32 -5.51
C LEU A 158 15.80 13.07 -6.24
N HIS A 159 15.66 13.35 -7.54
CA HIS A 159 16.65 14.11 -8.30
C HIS A 159 16.49 15.63 -8.17
N ARG A 160 15.26 16.15 -8.17
CA ARG A 160 14.98 17.59 -8.23
C ARG A 160 14.52 18.22 -6.92
N GLY A 161 14.14 17.39 -5.94
CA GLY A 161 13.62 17.88 -4.67
C GLY A 161 14.68 18.58 -3.81
N GLU A 162 14.21 19.32 -2.82
CA GLU A 162 15.09 19.89 -1.81
C GLU A 162 15.78 18.79 -0.97
N PRO A 163 16.97 19.06 -0.39
CA PRO A 163 17.71 18.05 0.37
C PRO A 163 16.88 17.41 1.51
N GLU A 164 16.03 18.18 2.17
CA GLU A 164 15.15 17.69 3.24
C GLU A 164 14.10 16.72 2.71
N LEU A 165 13.51 17.03 1.56
CA LEU A 165 12.52 16.19 0.88
C LEU A 165 13.14 14.88 0.39
N ARG A 166 14.34 14.95 -0.22
CA ARG A 166 15.09 13.73 -0.62
C ARG A 166 15.37 12.84 0.58
N GLN A 167 15.78 13.43 1.70
CA GLN A 167 16.05 12.68 2.92
C GLN A 167 14.78 12.07 3.50
N ALA A 168 13.66 12.78 3.46
CA ALA A 168 12.36 12.27 3.91
C ALA A 168 11.90 11.06 3.07
N TYR A 169 11.96 11.16 1.74
CA TYR A 169 11.64 10.04 0.84
C TYR A 169 12.60 8.86 0.99
N ALA A 170 13.91 9.12 1.09
CA ALA A 170 14.89 8.06 1.34
C ALA A 170 14.58 7.32 2.66
N ARG A 171 14.24 8.03 3.74
CA ARG A 171 13.86 7.42 5.03
C ARG A 171 12.53 6.67 4.99
N LEU A 172 11.65 6.98 4.05
CA LEU A 172 10.38 6.29 3.89
C LEU A 172 10.59 4.88 3.34
N PHE A 173 11.49 4.71 2.37
CA PHE A 173 11.65 3.44 1.64
C PHE A 173 12.90 2.64 2.02
N LEU A 174 13.95 3.30 2.49
CA LEU A 174 15.20 2.66 2.88
C LEU A 174 15.21 2.36 4.37
N ASP A 175 15.47 1.11 4.70
CA ASP A 175 15.63 0.65 6.08
C ASP A 175 17.07 0.88 6.55
N GLU A 176 18.04 0.56 5.69
CA GLU A 176 19.47 0.65 6.03
C GLU A 176 20.35 0.89 4.79
N VAL A 177 21.40 1.70 4.97
CA VAL A 177 22.49 1.86 4.01
C VAL A 177 23.80 1.50 4.69
N VAL A 178 24.41 0.40 4.27
CA VAL A 178 25.67 -0.12 4.81
C VAL A 178 26.81 0.24 3.88
N VAL A 179 27.76 1.03 4.37
CA VAL A 179 28.97 1.43 3.62
C VAL A 179 30.14 0.57 4.10
N ASN A 180 30.65 -0.28 3.21
CA ASN A 180 31.84 -1.09 3.41
C ASN A 180 33.01 -0.53 2.59
N ASP A 181 34.19 -1.13 2.73
CA ASP A 181 35.42 -0.68 2.06
C ASP A 181 35.35 -0.70 0.53
N SER A 182 34.57 -1.61 -0.06
CA SER A 182 34.46 -1.78 -1.52
C SER A 182 33.05 -1.70 -2.08
N ARG A 183 32.02 -1.61 -1.23
CA ARG A 183 30.61 -1.66 -1.67
C ARG A 183 29.68 -0.92 -0.74
N ILE A 184 28.64 -0.32 -1.32
CA ILE A 184 27.50 0.26 -0.61
C ILE A 184 26.32 -0.68 -0.80
N GLN A 185 25.72 -1.14 0.29
CA GLN A 185 24.52 -1.97 0.28
C GLN A 185 23.33 -1.13 0.71
N ILE A 186 22.27 -1.15 -0.09
CA ILE A 186 21.04 -0.40 0.15
C ILE A 186 19.93 -1.42 0.41
N CYS A 187 19.31 -1.33 1.57
CA CYS A 187 18.25 -2.24 2.03
C CYS A 187 16.95 -1.46 2.24
N GLY A 188 15.82 -2.06 1.88
CA GLY A 188 14.50 -1.47 2.05
C GLY A 188 13.37 -2.50 1.93
N SER A 189 12.15 -2.07 2.29
CA SER A 189 10.99 -2.97 2.38
C SER A 189 10.09 -2.87 1.14
N LYS A 190 9.96 -3.97 0.40
CA LYS A 190 8.98 -4.11 -0.71
C LYS A 190 7.55 -3.81 -0.25
N SER A 191 7.22 -4.17 0.98
CA SER A 191 5.87 -3.93 1.54
C SER A 191 5.55 -2.45 1.70
N VAL A 192 6.55 -1.61 2.00
CA VAL A 192 6.37 -0.16 2.11
C VAL A 192 6.13 0.42 0.72
N LEU A 193 6.93 0.01 -0.28
CA LEU A 193 6.74 0.40 -1.68
C LEU A 193 5.36 0.02 -2.20
N ALA A 194 4.91 -1.22 -1.93
CA ALA A 194 3.59 -1.70 -2.30
C ALA A 194 2.47 -0.82 -1.71
N ARG A 195 2.54 -0.50 -0.40
CA ARG A 195 1.53 0.35 0.26
C ARG A 195 1.52 1.77 -0.31
N SER A 196 2.68 2.35 -0.55
CA SER A 196 2.78 3.68 -1.17
C SER A 196 2.22 3.70 -2.59
N ALA A 197 2.38 2.62 -3.35
CA ALA A 197 1.78 2.50 -4.68
C ALA A 197 0.25 2.41 -4.63
N GLY A 198 -0.33 1.77 -3.61
CA GLY A 198 -1.79 1.73 -3.43
C GLY A 198 -2.37 3.13 -3.19
N ALA A 199 -1.72 3.89 -2.30
CA ALA A 199 -2.14 5.24 -1.90
C ALA A 199 -1.78 6.35 -2.90
N ALA A 200 -0.99 6.06 -3.95
CA ALA A 200 -0.61 7.06 -4.94
C ALA A 200 -1.87 7.60 -5.66
N SER A 201 -2.04 8.92 -5.59
CA SER A 201 -3.09 9.70 -6.24
C SER A 201 -2.49 10.93 -6.92
N ASP A 202 -3.17 11.52 -7.90
CA ASP A 202 -2.69 12.75 -8.56
C ASP A 202 -2.48 13.92 -7.56
N ASP A 203 -3.22 13.92 -6.45
CA ASP A 203 -3.22 14.97 -5.42
C ASP A 203 -2.12 14.80 -4.35
N SER A 204 -1.44 13.64 -4.31
CA SER A 204 -0.29 13.42 -3.40
C SER A 204 1.03 13.99 -3.96
N ALA A 205 0.96 14.79 -5.03
CA ALA A 205 2.09 15.42 -5.70
C ALA A 205 2.78 16.53 -4.89
N GLU A 206 2.08 17.19 -3.97
CA GLU A 206 2.62 18.30 -3.15
C GLU A 206 2.77 17.95 -1.66
N GLY A 207 2.12 16.88 -1.18
CA GLY A 207 2.22 16.41 0.19
C GLY A 207 3.28 15.34 0.36
N VAL A 208 4.13 15.48 1.37
CA VAL A 208 4.90 14.34 1.92
C VAL A 208 3.92 13.20 2.14
N LEU A 209 4.15 12.05 1.48
CA LEU A 209 3.44 10.80 1.75
C LEU A 209 3.37 10.63 3.28
N SER A 210 2.20 10.87 3.87
CA SER A 210 2.02 11.11 5.31
C SER A 210 2.04 9.80 6.10
N PHE A 211 3.08 8.99 5.90
CA PHE A 211 3.09 7.58 6.30
C PHE A 211 4.19 7.19 7.29
N VAL A 212 4.95 8.13 7.85
CA VAL A 212 5.84 7.82 8.99
C VAL A 212 5.19 8.27 10.31
N ARG A 213 4.08 7.63 10.69
CA ARG A 213 3.72 7.53 12.12
C ARG A 213 4.53 6.40 12.75
N LYS A 214 5.86 6.55 12.84
CA LYS A 214 6.61 5.85 13.90
C LYS A 214 6.28 6.57 15.21
N TRP A 215 5.10 6.30 15.77
CA TRP A 215 4.88 6.55 17.19
C TRP A 215 5.95 5.72 17.91
N ARG A 216 6.95 6.41 18.46
CA ARG A 216 7.86 5.79 19.42
C ARG A 216 7.05 5.54 20.68
N ALA A 217 6.62 4.31 20.91
CA ALA A 217 6.33 3.87 22.26
C ALA A 217 7.67 3.69 23.00
N ARG A 218 8.24 4.78 23.52
CA ARG A 218 9.30 4.73 24.53
C ARG A 218 9.16 5.92 25.47
N GLN A 219 8.61 5.61 26.65
CA GLN A 219 8.81 6.30 27.93
C GLN A 219 8.96 7.82 27.82
N ASP A 220 7.85 8.53 28.06
CA ASP A 220 7.89 9.97 28.25
C ASP A 220 8.81 10.31 29.43
N SER A 221 9.81 11.13 29.10
CA SER A 221 10.72 11.79 30.03
C SER A 221 9.94 12.84 30.83
N ASN A 222 9.12 12.39 31.78
CA ASN A 222 8.59 13.18 32.90
C ASN A 222 7.99 12.22 33.93
N LEU A 223 8.85 11.45 34.60
CA LEU A 223 8.49 10.90 35.90
C LEU A 223 8.62 12.04 36.90
N LEU A 224 7.49 12.55 37.38
CA LEU A 224 7.43 13.44 38.55
C LEU A 224 8.12 12.74 39.74
N PRO A 225 8.86 13.47 40.59
CA PRO A 225 9.35 12.91 41.83
C PRO A 225 8.14 12.53 42.69
N GLN A 226 8.19 11.31 43.25
CA GLN A 226 7.28 10.94 44.33
C GLN A 226 7.77 11.64 45.60
N ASP A 227 6.95 12.53 46.12
CA ASP A 227 6.92 12.89 47.54
C ASP A 227 5.90 11.97 48.26
#